data_AF-A0A931QYH5-F1
#
_entry.id   AF-A0A931QYH5-F1
#
_cell.length_a   1.000
_cell.length_b   1.000
_cell.length_c   1.000
_cell.angle_alpha   90.00
_cell.angle_beta   90.00
_cell.angle_gamma   90.00
#
_symmetry.space_group_name_H-M   'P 1'
#
loop_
_entity.id
_entity.type
_entity.pdbx_description
1 polymer ?
#
loop_
_entity_poly.entity_id
_entity_poly.type
_entity_poly.pdbx_seq_one_letter_code
_entity_poly.pdbx_strand_id
1 'polypeptide(L)' 'MAFDRIFELGLAYSLLGLNPGEKARLQISLWSLELPLQVIPSEGWLTLELTQDLVSW' A
#
# COMPACT_ATOMS: atom_id res chain seq x y z
N MET A 1 8.02 12.78 -23.21
CA MET A 1 6.63 12.28 -23.20
C MET A 1 6.23 12.09 -21.75
N ALA A 2 5.24 12.84 -21.28
CA ALA A 2 4.84 12.89 -19.88
C ALA A 2 3.96 11.68 -19.55
N PHE A 3 4.25 11.00 -18.43
CA PHE A 3 3.40 9.94 -17.88
C PHE A 3 2.16 10.60 -17.27
N ASP A 4 1.13 10.81 -18.08
CA ASP A 4 -0.02 11.67 -17.76
C ASP A 4 -1.17 10.94 -17.05
N ARG A 5 -0.93 9.73 -16.53
CA ARG A 5 -1.97 8.93 -15.86
C ARG A 5 -1.45 8.37 -14.55
N ILE A 6 -1.65 9.15 -13.50
CA ILE A 6 -1.49 8.70 -12.12
C ILE A 6 -2.78 7.95 -11.76
N PHE A 7 -2.64 6.73 -11.24
CA PHE A 7 -3.74 5.98 -10.66
C PHE A 7 -3.61 6.07 -9.14
N GLU A 8 -4.59 6.69 -8.49
CA GLU A 8 -4.64 6.84 -7.03
C GLU A 8 -5.74 5.95 -6.46
N LEU A 9 -5.41 5.23 -5.38
CA LEU A 9 -6.35 4.41 -4.64
C LEU A 9 -6.18 4.69 -3.14
N GLY A 10 -7.29 5.08 -2.50
CA GLY A 10 -7.39 5.16 -1.04
C GLY A 10 -8.12 3.94 -0.51
N LEU A 11 -7.53 3.23 0.46
CA LEU A 11 -8.16 2.14 1.19
C LEU A 11 -8.24 2.52 2.66
N ALA A 12 -9.43 2.39 3.25
CA ALA A 12 -9.58 2.54 4.69
C ALA A 12 -8.90 1.38 5.41
N TYR A 13 -8.12 1.67 6.46
CA TYR A 13 -7.40 0.64 7.21
C TYR A 13 -8.30 -0.43 7.84
N SER A 14 -9.55 -0.07 8.17
CA SER A 14 -10.56 -1.02 8.64
C SER A 14 -10.89 -2.11 7.62
N LEU A 15 -10.77 -1.83 6.32
CA LEU A 15 -10.95 -2.83 5.25
C LEU A 15 -9.80 -3.84 5.20
N LEU A 16 -8.64 -3.46 5.73
CA LEU A 16 -7.47 -4.33 5.85
C LEU A 16 -7.47 -5.10 7.18
N GLY A 17 -8.48 -4.89 8.04
CA GLY A 17 -8.57 -5.50 9.37
C GLY A 17 -7.46 -5.08 10.33
N LEU A 18 -6.82 -3.94 10.07
CA LEU A 18 -5.69 -3.46 10.87
C LEU A 18 -6.16 -2.62 12.05
N ASN A 19 -5.67 -2.94 13.24
CA ASN A 19 -5.87 -2.14 14.44
C ASN A 19 -4.76 -1.09 14.60
N PRO A 20 -5.02 0.02 15.30
CA PRO A 20 -4.01 1.02 15.62
C PRO A 20 -2.79 0.41 16.32
N GLY A 21 -1.57 0.74 15.86
CA GLY A 21 -0.32 0.20 16.39
C GLY A 21 0.11 -1.16 15.79
N GLU A 22 -0.71 -1.78 14.94
CA GLU A 22 -0.32 -2.97 14.20
C GLU A 22 0.56 -2.62 13.00
N LYS A 23 1.43 -3.57 12.63
CA LYS A 23 2.28 -3.48 11.45
C LYS A 23 1.72 -4.40 10.37
N ALA A 24 1.52 -3.84 9.18
CA ALA A 24 1.12 -4.61 8.00
C ALA A 24 2.27 -4.68 6.99
N ARG A 25 2.37 -5.81 6.30
CA ARG A 25 3.29 -5.99 5.18
C ARG A 25 2.49 -5.99 3.89
N LEU A 26 2.83 -5.08 2.98
CA LEU A 26 2.16 -4.93 1.71
C LEU A 26 3.11 -5.17 0.53
N GLN A 27 2.56 -5.76 -0.51
CA GLN A 27 3.18 -5.86 -1.82
C GLN A 27 2.07 -5.65 -2.85
N ILE A 28 2.35 -4.83 -3.84
CA ILE A 28 1.44 -4.49 -4.93
C ILE A 28 1.97 -5.17 -6.18
N SER A 29 1.12 -5.86 -6.92
CA SER A 29 1.50 -6.45 -8.20
C SER A 29 0.52 -6.05 -9.30
N LEU A 30 1.06 -5.65 -10.44
CA LEU A 30 0.33 -5.29 -11.65
C LEU A 30 0.40 -6.46 -12.63
N TRP A 31 -0.77 -6.90 -13.10
CA TRP A 31 -0.90 -8.02 -14.02
C TRP A 31 -1.66 -7.59 -15.26
N SER A 32 -1.29 -8.15 -16.42
CA SER A 32 -2.02 -7.99 -17.68
C SER A 32 -1.92 -9.27 -18.47
N LEU A 33 -3.03 -9.73 -19.05
CA LEU A 33 -3.09 -11.00 -19.78
C LEU A 33 -2.47 -12.16 -18.97
N GLU A 34 -2.76 -12.20 -17.67
CA GLU A 34 -2.25 -13.21 -16.73
C GLU A 34 -0.74 -13.18 -16.48
N LEU A 35 -0.02 -12.20 -17.05
CA LEU A 35 1.41 -12.01 -16.85
C LEU A 35 1.67 -10.87 -15.86
N PRO A 36 2.57 -11.07 -14.88
CA PRO A 36 2.98 -10.00 -13.99
C PRO A 36 3.82 -8.98 -14.76
N LEU A 37 3.34 -7.75 -14.84
CA LEU A 37 4.05 -6.62 -15.44
C LEU A 37 5.01 -5.96 -14.46
N GLN A 38 4.59 -5.84 -13.19
CA GLN A 38 5.38 -5.16 -12.16
C GLN A 38 4.98 -5.64 -10.77
N VAL A 39 5.96 -5.71 -9.86
CA VAL A 39 5.76 -5.97 -8.44
C VAL A 39 6.49 -4.90 -7.64
N ILE A 40 5.82 -4.32 -6.64
CA ILE A 40 6.30 -3.22 -5.81
C ILE A 40 6.10 -3.60 -4.33
N PRO A 41 7.17 -3.69 -3.53
CA PRO A 41 8.57 -3.58 -3.96
C PRO A 41 8.97 -4.83 -4.76
N SER A 42 10.00 -4.70 -5.60
CA SER A 42 10.49 -5.81 -6.42
C SER A 42 11.08 -6.95 -5.58
N GLU A 43 11.57 -6.63 -4.38
CA GLU A 43 11.97 -7.60 -3.36
C GLU A 43 11.43 -7.19 -1.99
N GLY A 44 11.01 -8.18 -1.20
CA GLY A 44 10.52 -7.95 0.16
C GLY A 44 9.12 -7.33 0.23
N TRP A 45 8.87 -6.56 1.28
CA TRP A 45 7.55 -6.02 1.63
C TRP A 45 7.65 -4.56 2.06
N LEU A 46 6.66 -3.75 1.68
CA LEU A 46 6.44 -2.45 2.30
C LEU A 46 5.87 -2.68 3.70
N THR A 47 6.50 -2.09 4.72
CA THR A 47 5.97 -2.12 6.07
C THR A 47 5.14 -0.86 6.29
N LEU A 48 3.84 -1.04 6.51
CA LEU A 48 2.96 -0.01 7.03
C LEU A 48 2.91 -0.14 8.55
N GLU A 49 3.11 0.97 9.24
CA GLU A 49 2.92 1.09 10.68
C GLU A 49 1.88 2.18 10.90
N LEU A 50 0.75 1.80 11.52
CA LEU A 50 -0.29 2.74 11.89
C LEU A 50 0.17 3.54 13.11
N THR A 51 0.89 4.63 12.85
CA THR A 51 1.21 5.61 13.88
C THR A 51 -0.08 6.28 14.32
N GLN A 52 -0.46 6.10 15.58
CA GLN A 52 -1.46 6.96 16.18
C GLN A 52 -0.86 8.36 16.25
N ASP A 53 -1.53 9.34 15.64
CA ASP A 53 -1.19 10.74 15.92
C ASP A 53 -1.45 10.98 17.40
N LEU A 54 -0.37 11.27 18.13
CA LEU A 54 -0.45 11.81 19.49
C LEU A 54 -1.10 13.19 19.38
N VAL A 55 -2.42 13.23 19.50
CA VAL A 55 -3.15 14.49 19.73
C VAL A 55 -2.87 14.89 21.19
N SER A 56 -1.73 15.56 21.39
CA SER A 56 -1.43 16.32 22.59
C SER A 56 -2.25 17.61 22.53
N TRP A 57 -3.27 17.72 23.37
CA TRP A 57 -3.89 19.01 23.72
C TRP A 57 -3.07 19.74 24.77
#